data_AF-A0A1I2QKV7-F1
#
_entry.id   AF-A0A1I2QKV7-F1
#
_cell.length_a   1.000
_cell.length_b   1.000
_cell.length_c   1.000
_cell.angle_alpha   90.00
_cell.angle_beta   90.00
_cell.angle_gamma   90.00
#
_symmetry.space_group_name_H-M   'P 1'
#
loop_
_entity.id
_entity.type
_entity.pdbx_description
1 polymer ?
#
loop_
_entity_poly.entity_id
_entity_poly.type
_entity_poly.pdbx_seq_one_letter_code
_entity_poly.pdbx_strand_id
1 'polypeptide(L)'
;MKYYTAEEAAKKLRVSAGHVYELVKKGELKKKEGLGRTVRIPSSELKNLNVGKSYFTYDESKVEVIETHLGKVRKVKNEDAYVITDLVKLLGLSDSFTITRRLDETHYKKIEVEEARRLGLYCNQRGLILVTHKGIELYSKKSRSRGIVDFTRLLNELKVSDYEQVEFKEIDKEKSPNCRFYEESKTGIQIFKNPEFGEIRVVEISNEPYFVGKDVATVLGYVDTKGAVRDHVDDEDKTIIQKGQIATLEIPNRGLTVINESGLYSLILSSKLPGAKKFKRWVTSEILPTIRKTGGYVDNSEKFVNNYFSSFSLEVRKTMINDLERKNRSLLIEKDRVDKALLNNLDIIKQIEETL
;
A
#
# COMPACT_ATOMS: atom_id res chain seq x y z
N MET A 1 18.30 -29.73 27.29
CA MET A 1 18.16 -29.76 25.81
C MET A 1 18.02 -28.34 25.29
N LYS A 2 18.73 -27.96 24.22
CA LYS A 2 18.53 -26.66 23.56
C LYS A 2 17.28 -26.72 22.68
N TYR A 3 16.47 -25.66 22.69
CA TYR A 3 15.27 -25.54 21.85
C TYR A 3 15.45 -24.39 20.88
N TYR A 4 15.20 -24.67 19.61
CA TYR A 4 15.32 -23.69 18.54
C TYR A 4 13.95 -23.17 18.15
N THR A 5 13.88 -21.88 17.80
CA THR A 5 12.72 -21.35 17.08
C THR A 5 12.66 -21.94 15.66
N ALA A 6 11.52 -21.81 14.98
CA ALA A 6 11.40 -22.25 13.59
C ALA A 6 12.44 -21.58 12.67
N GLU A 7 12.80 -20.32 12.93
CA GLU A 7 13.83 -19.60 12.16
C GLU A 7 15.24 -20.12 12.42
N GLU A 8 15.58 -20.42 13.67
CA GLU A 8 16.88 -20.98 14.03
C GLU A 8 17.05 -22.41 13.49
N ALA A 9 15.98 -23.20 13.55
CA ALA A 9 15.92 -24.53 12.95
C ALA A 9 16.09 -24.46 11.43
N ALA A 10 15.42 -23.48 10.77
CA ALA A 10 15.53 -23.25 9.34
C ALA A 10 16.97 -22.94 8.90
N LYS A 11 17.67 -22.08 9.65
CA LYS A 11 19.09 -21.78 9.40
C LYS A 11 19.98 -23.02 9.51
N LYS A 12 19.72 -23.90 10.48
CA LYS A 12 20.49 -25.14 10.67
C LYS A 12 20.23 -26.18 9.60
N LEU A 13 18.97 -26.33 9.20
CA LEU A 13 18.55 -27.27 8.16
C LEU A 13 18.78 -26.71 6.74
N ARG A 14 19.17 -25.43 6.60
CA ARG A 14 19.29 -24.71 5.32
C ARG A 14 18.01 -24.77 4.49
N VAL A 15 16.86 -24.61 5.16
CA VAL A 15 15.52 -24.58 4.55
C VAL A 15 14.80 -23.29 4.95
N SER A 16 13.63 -23.03 4.39
CA SER A 16 12.80 -21.89 4.81
C SER A 16 12.14 -22.16 6.17
N ALA A 17 11.86 -21.09 6.94
CA ALA A 17 11.11 -21.21 8.20
C ALA A 17 9.73 -21.88 7.99
N GLY A 18 9.10 -21.62 6.84
CA GLY A 18 7.88 -22.29 6.40
C GLY A 18 7.99 -23.79 6.27
N HIS A 19 9.07 -24.27 5.68
CA HIS A 19 9.34 -25.70 5.55
C HIS A 19 9.41 -26.37 6.92
N VAL A 20 10.04 -25.71 7.90
CA VAL A 20 10.08 -26.20 9.28
C VAL A 20 8.70 -26.30 9.91
N TYR A 21 7.80 -25.33 9.66
CA TYR A 21 6.41 -25.40 10.15
C TYR A 21 5.63 -26.56 9.51
N GLU A 22 5.81 -26.81 8.21
CA GLU A 22 5.17 -27.93 7.52
C GLU A 22 5.68 -29.28 8.01
N LEU A 23 6.99 -29.44 8.25
CA LEU A 23 7.55 -30.66 8.86
C LEU A 23 6.95 -30.93 10.24
N VAL A 24 6.74 -29.88 11.04
CA VAL A 24 6.06 -29.99 12.34
C VAL A 24 4.59 -30.36 12.17
N LYS A 25 3.91 -29.84 11.14
CA LYS A 25 2.50 -30.14 10.83
C LYS A 25 2.31 -31.57 10.32
N LYS A 26 3.23 -32.08 9.50
CA LYS A 26 3.27 -33.47 9.02
C LYS A 26 3.67 -34.47 10.11
N GLY A 27 4.13 -34.00 11.26
CA GLY A 27 4.61 -34.84 12.36
C GLY A 27 6.03 -35.38 12.17
N GLU A 28 6.74 -34.91 11.14
CA GLU A 28 8.14 -35.27 10.85
C GLU A 28 9.14 -34.55 11.79
N LEU A 29 8.72 -33.43 12.40
CA LEU A 29 9.45 -32.74 13.46
C LEU A 29 8.60 -32.60 14.72
N LYS A 30 9.10 -33.11 15.85
CA LYS A 30 8.41 -32.95 17.14
C LYS A 30 8.67 -31.57 17.73
N LYS A 31 7.59 -30.81 18.00
CA LYS A 31 7.65 -29.57 18.79
C LYS A 31 7.53 -29.88 20.29
N LYS A 32 8.10 -29.04 21.15
CA LYS A 32 7.87 -29.12 22.59
C LYS A 32 6.46 -28.62 22.93
N GLU A 33 5.68 -29.45 23.61
CA GLU A 33 4.36 -29.10 24.11
C GLU A 33 4.45 -28.20 25.37
N GLY A 34 3.43 -27.36 25.59
CA GLY A 34 3.31 -26.52 26.80
C GLY A 34 3.96 -25.12 26.74
N LEU A 35 4.47 -24.67 25.59
CA LEU A 35 5.12 -23.34 25.43
C LEU A 35 4.27 -22.30 24.65
N GLY A 36 2.95 -22.50 24.57
CA GLY A 36 2.03 -21.61 23.87
C GLY A 36 2.05 -21.76 22.35
N ARG A 37 1.78 -20.68 21.59
CA ARG A 37 1.68 -20.68 20.12
C ARG A 37 3.04 -20.80 19.40
N THR A 38 4.15 -20.63 20.11
CA THR A 38 5.49 -20.60 19.52
C THR A 38 6.03 -22.01 19.31
N VAL A 39 6.38 -22.35 18.07
CA VAL A 39 7.01 -23.64 17.73
C VAL A 39 8.46 -23.64 18.24
N ARG A 40 8.74 -24.58 19.15
CA ARG A 40 10.08 -24.82 19.72
C ARG A 40 10.51 -26.24 19.43
N ILE A 41 11.60 -26.40 18.70
CA ILE A 41 12.09 -27.70 18.21
C ILE A 41 13.32 -28.10 19.03
N PRO A 42 13.33 -29.29 19.66
CA PRO A 42 14.47 -29.75 20.43
C PRO A 42 15.66 -30.07 19.50
N SER A 43 16.87 -29.82 20.00
CA SER A 43 18.11 -30.01 19.24
C SER A 43 18.36 -31.45 18.74
N SER A 44 17.71 -32.45 19.34
CA SER A 44 17.81 -33.87 18.96
C SER A 44 17.13 -34.16 17.62
N GLU A 45 15.97 -33.54 17.37
CA GLU A 45 15.19 -33.74 16.15
C GLU A 45 15.92 -33.20 14.91
N LEU A 46 16.66 -32.09 15.08
CA LEU A 46 17.42 -31.48 13.98
C LEU A 46 18.64 -32.29 13.54
N LYS A 47 19.18 -33.18 14.38
CA LYS A 47 20.36 -33.99 14.04
C LYS A 47 20.02 -35.18 13.17
N ASN A 48 18.79 -35.68 13.27
CA ASN A 48 18.35 -36.91 12.60
C ASN A 48 17.66 -36.63 11.26
N LEU A 49 17.36 -35.37 10.96
CA LEU A 49 16.58 -34.98 9.79
C LEU A 49 17.49 -34.61 8.62
N ASN A 50 17.58 -35.49 7.63
CA ASN A 50 18.28 -35.21 6.38
C ASN A 50 17.30 -34.57 5.38
N VAL A 51 16.97 -33.29 5.62
CA VAL A 51 16.05 -32.57 4.73
C VAL A 51 16.81 -32.25 3.44
N GLY A 52 16.30 -32.74 2.30
CA GLY A 52 16.80 -32.31 1.00
C GLY A 52 16.83 -30.79 0.90
N LYS A 53 17.79 -30.21 0.16
CA LYS A 53 17.98 -28.76 0.00
C LYS A 53 16.86 -28.07 -0.80
N SER A 54 15.60 -28.47 -0.64
CA SER A 54 14.48 -27.86 -1.31
C SER A 54 13.95 -26.71 -0.45
N TYR A 55 14.17 -25.48 -0.93
CA TYR A 55 13.59 -24.27 -0.35
C TYR A 55 12.08 -24.13 -0.63
N PHE A 56 11.51 -25.06 -1.41
CA PHE A 56 10.14 -25.02 -1.86
C PHE A 56 9.24 -25.83 -0.94
N THR A 57 8.39 -25.13 -0.21
CA THR A 57 7.25 -25.71 0.48
C THR A 57 6.03 -25.50 -0.41
N TYR A 58 5.43 -26.61 -0.88
CA TYR A 58 4.23 -26.62 -1.69
C TYR A 58 3.44 -27.91 -1.47
N ASP A 59 2.13 -27.84 -1.75
CA ASP A 59 1.26 -29.02 -1.79
C ASP A 59 1.29 -29.61 -3.21
N GLU A 60 1.85 -30.81 -3.35
CA GLU A 60 1.99 -31.50 -4.65
C GLU A 60 0.66 -31.74 -5.35
N SER A 61 -0.47 -31.73 -4.62
CA SER A 61 -1.79 -31.86 -5.23
C SER A 61 -2.22 -30.61 -6.00
N LYS A 62 -1.77 -29.41 -5.58
CA LYS A 62 -2.26 -28.10 -6.07
C LYS A 62 -1.20 -27.27 -6.78
N VAL A 63 0.07 -27.53 -6.55
CA VAL A 63 1.18 -26.75 -7.11
C VAL A 63 2.10 -27.71 -7.84
N GLU A 64 2.47 -27.34 -9.06
CA GLU A 64 3.51 -28.01 -9.84
C GLU A 64 4.80 -27.20 -9.82
N VAL A 65 5.93 -27.89 -9.89
CA VAL A 65 7.25 -27.26 -10.00
C VAL A 65 7.74 -27.46 -11.42
N ILE A 66 8.01 -26.35 -12.10
CA ILE A 66 8.59 -26.33 -13.44
C ILE A 66 10.09 -26.13 -13.31
N GLU A 67 10.86 -27.04 -13.87
CA GLU A 67 12.31 -26.90 -14.00
C GLU A 67 12.63 -26.13 -15.27
N THR A 68 13.27 -24.97 -15.10
CA THR A 68 13.77 -24.10 -16.18
C THR A 68 15.29 -24.14 -16.20
N HIS A 69 15.90 -23.68 -17.28
CA HIS A 69 17.36 -23.55 -17.38
C HIS A 69 17.98 -22.61 -16.32
N LEU A 70 17.19 -21.70 -15.74
CA LEU A 70 17.63 -20.79 -14.66
C LEU A 70 17.40 -21.39 -13.27
N GLY A 71 16.55 -22.42 -13.15
CA GLY A 71 16.17 -23.06 -11.89
C GLY A 71 14.67 -23.37 -11.81
N LYS A 72 14.13 -23.50 -10.59
CA LYS A 72 12.77 -24.02 -10.36
C LYS A 72 11.75 -22.91 -10.10
N VAL A 73 10.59 -22.99 -10.74
CA VAL A 73 9.43 -22.10 -10.53
C VAL A 73 8.23 -22.91 -10.06
N ARG A 74 7.54 -22.44 -9.01
CA ARG A 74 6.23 -22.99 -8.64
C ARG A 74 5.12 -22.35 -9.47
N LYS A 75 4.25 -23.20 -10.01
CA LYS A 75 3.02 -22.83 -10.72
C LYS A 75 1.81 -23.47 -10.05
N VAL A 76 0.74 -22.71 -9.91
CA VAL A 76 -0.53 -23.23 -9.40
C VAL A 76 -1.16 -24.12 -10.48
N LYS A 77 -1.54 -25.35 -10.12
CA LYS A 77 -2.22 -26.26 -11.07
C LYS A 77 -3.59 -25.69 -11.43
N ASN A 78 -3.99 -25.88 -12.68
CA ASN A 78 -5.26 -25.40 -13.25
C ASN A 78 -5.39 -23.87 -13.36
N GLU A 79 -4.34 -23.11 -13.07
CA GLU A 79 -4.29 -21.65 -13.27
C GLU A 79 -3.01 -21.27 -14.02
N ASP A 80 -3.07 -20.22 -14.85
CA ASP A 80 -1.88 -19.61 -15.42
C ASP A 80 -1.23 -18.65 -14.41
N ALA A 81 -0.75 -19.20 -13.29
CA ALA A 81 -0.28 -18.40 -12.17
C ALA A 81 1.03 -18.94 -11.56
N TYR A 82 2.09 -18.14 -11.66
CA TYR A 82 3.44 -18.47 -11.22
C TYR A 82 3.82 -17.65 -10.00
N VAL A 83 4.55 -18.27 -9.07
CA VAL A 83 5.00 -17.58 -7.84
C VAL A 83 6.10 -16.57 -8.15
N ILE A 84 5.83 -15.27 -7.92
CA ILE A 84 6.78 -14.19 -8.28
C ILE A 84 8.11 -14.31 -7.54
N THR A 85 8.11 -14.81 -6.30
CA THR A 85 9.31 -14.88 -5.47
C THR A 85 10.34 -15.83 -6.06
N ASP A 86 9.87 -16.82 -6.81
CA ASP A 86 10.72 -17.81 -7.46
C ASP A 86 11.34 -17.15 -8.70
N LEU A 87 10.54 -16.42 -9.50
CA LEU A 87 11.02 -15.63 -10.64
C LEU A 87 12.06 -14.57 -10.25
N VAL A 88 11.84 -13.85 -9.14
CA VAL A 88 12.79 -12.84 -8.62
C VAL A 88 14.15 -13.46 -8.35
N LYS A 89 14.17 -14.63 -7.69
CA LYS A 89 15.41 -15.36 -7.40
C LYS A 89 16.08 -15.88 -8.67
N LEU A 90 15.31 -16.41 -9.61
CA LEU A 90 15.83 -16.94 -10.88
C LEU A 90 16.45 -15.86 -11.75
N LEU A 91 15.83 -14.69 -11.80
CA LEU A 91 16.28 -13.56 -12.61
C LEU A 91 17.37 -12.74 -11.91
N GLY A 92 17.79 -13.12 -10.69
CA GLY A 92 18.78 -12.38 -9.90
C GLY A 92 18.32 -10.97 -9.51
N LEU A 93 17.00 -10.76 -9.38
CA LEU A 93 16.42 -9.47 -9.02
C LEU A 93 16.40 -9.30 -7.49
N SER A 94 16.48 -8.05 -7.03
CA SER A 94 16.46 -7.74 -5.59
C SER A 94 15.08 -7.90 -4.98
N ASP A 95 14.02 -7.55 -5.71
CA ASP A 95 12.65 -7.56 -5.20
C ASP A 95 11.62 -7.80 -6.31
N SER A 96 10.50 -8.40 -5.90
CA SER A 96 9.24 -8.57 -6.63
C SER A 96 8.70 -7.28 -7.22
N PHE A 97 8.91 -6.13 -6.55
CA PHE A 97 8.50 -4.81 -7.04
C PHE A 97 9.11 -4.44 -8.40
N THR A 98 10.30 -4.99 -8.71
CA THR A 98 10.96 -4.77 -10.01
C THR A 98 10.12 -5.29 -11.17
N ILE A 99 9.43 -6.41 -10.94
CA ILE A 99 8.53 -7.03 -11.92
C ILE A 99 7.18 -6.31 -11.88
N THR A 100 6.54 -6.21 -10.72
CA THR A 100 5.16 -5.68 -10.62
C THR A 100 5.04 -4.23 -11.09
N ARG A 101 6.01 -3.34 -10.83
CA ARG A 101 5.96 -1.94 -11.32
C ARG A 101 5.92 -1.82 -12.85
N ARG A 102 6.31 -2.86 -13.59
CA ARG A 102 6.31 -2.87 -15.06
C ARG A 102 5.09 -3.56 -15.66
N LEU A 103 4.24 -4.15 -14.82
CA LEU A 103 3.04 -4.89 -15.18
C LEU A 103 1.81 -4.11 -14.77
N ASP A 104 0.73 -4.30 -15.53
CA ASP A 104 -0.59 -3.81 -15.14
C ASP A 104 -1.19 -4.77 -14.10
N GLU A 105 -2.11 -4.28 -13.26
CA GLU A 105 -2.74 -5.04 -12.17
C GLU A 105 -3.47 -6.30 -12.65
N THR A 106 -3.76 -6.40 -13.95
CA THR A 106 -4.38 -7.56 -14.61
C THR A 106 -3.46 -8.78 -14.73
N HIS A 107 -2.14 -8.59 -14.63
CA HIS A 107 -1.14 -9.66 -14.90
C HIS A 107 -0.46 -10.18 -13.64
N TYR A 108 -0.83 -9.68 -12.46
CA TYR A 108 -0.38 -10.21 -11.18
C TYR A 108 -1.50 -10.15 -10.15
N LYS A 109 -1.58 -11.17 -9.30
CA LYS A 109 -2.57 -11.25 -8.22
C LYS A 109 -1.83 -11.35 -6.89
N LYS A 110 -2.17 -10.47 -5.95
CA LYS A 110 -1.75 -10.62 -4.55
C LYS A 110 -2.70 -11.61 -3.87
N ILE A 111 -2.11 -12.60 -3.23
CA ILE A 111 -2.77 -13.68 -2.49
C ILE A 111 -2.52 -13.46 -1.01
N GLU A 112 -3.59 -13.51 -0.22
CA GLU A 112 -3.52 -13.39 1.23
C GLU A 112 -3.02 -14.68 1.90
N VAL A 113 -2.67 -14.58 3.17
CA VAL A 113 -1.99 -15.67 3.90
C VAL A 113 -2.84 -16.94 3.94
N GLU A 114 -4.16 -16.82 4.09
CA GLU A 114 -5.11 -17.93 4.10
C GLU A 114 -5.15 -18.64 2.75
N GLU A 115 -5.21 -17.89 1.66
CA GLU A 115 -5.28 -18.44 0.31
C GLU A 115 -3.95 -19.11 -0.08
N ALA A 116 -2.81 -18.51 0.28
CA ALA A 116 -1.51 -19.15 0.12
C ALA A 116 -1.42 -20.45 0.92
N ARG A 117 -1.93 -20.48 2.16
CA ARG A 117 -2.02 -21.71 2.98
C ARG A 117 -2.92 -22.76 2.33
N ARG A 118 -4.05 -22.38 1.72
CA ARG A 118 -4.93 -23.32 0.99
C ARG A 118 -4.19 -23.98 -0.19
N LEU A 119 -3.35 -23.22 -0.88
CA LEU A 119 -2.48 -23.70 -1.96
C LEU A 119 -1.24 -24.47 -1.46
N GLY A 120 -1.04 -24.55 -0.14
CA GLY A 120 0.16 -25.15 0.47
C GLY A 120 1.45 -24.35 0.27
N LEU A 121 1.33 -23.10 -0.17
CA LEU A 121 2.46 -22.20 -0.39
C LEU A 121 2.81 -21.46 0.90
N TYR A 122 4.09 -21.49 1.27
CA TYR A 122 4.56 -20.64 2.36
C TYR A 122 4.67 -19.18 1.91
N CYS A 123 4.12 -18.28 2.73
CA CYS A 123 4.23 -16.84 2.57
C CYS A 123 4.50 -16.16 3.92
N ASN A 124 5.02 -14.93 3.88
CA ASN A 124 5.15 -14.08 5.05
C ASN A 124 3.82 -13.37 5.34
N GLN A 125 3.73 -12.61 6.44
CA GLN A 125 2.52 -11.86 6.83
C GLN A 125 1.99 -10.89 5.75
N ARG A 126 2.82 -10.52 4.77
CA ARG A 126 2.43 -9.63 3.66
C ARG A 126 1.72 -10.35 2.50
N GLY A 127 1.56 -11.67 2.57
CA GLY A 127 0.99 -12.50 1.51
C GLY A 127 2.02 -12.93 0.46
N LEU A 128 1.52 -13.45 -0.66
CA LEU A 128 2.30 -13.91 -1.81
C LEU A 128 1.79 -13.21 -3.08
N ILE A 129 2.64 -13.05 -4.10
CA ILE A 129 2.20 -12.51 -5.39
C ILE A 129 2.36 -13.61 -6.44
N LEU A 130 1.30 -13.81 -7.22
CA LEU A 130 1.31 -14.64 -8.42
C LEU A 130 1.35 -13.75 -9.66
N VAL A 131 1.98 -14.23 -10.72
CA VAL A 131 2.10 -13.54 -12.02
C VAL A 131 1.67 -14.49 -13.12
N THR A 132 0.97 -14.00 -14.15
CA THR A 132 0.59 -14.80 -15.31
C THR A 132 1.74 -15.00 -16.29
N HIS A 133 1.65 -16.01 -17.16
CA HIS A 133 2.64 -16.21 -18.23
C HIS A 133 2.76 -14.96 -19.11
N LYS A 134 1.60 -14.38 -19.48
CA LYS A 134 1.52 -13.11 -20.23
C LYS A 134 2.16 -11.95 -19.47
N GLY A 135 2.06 -11.92 -18.14
CA GLY A 135 2.78 -10.97 -17.30
C GLY A 135 4.30 -11.13 -17.41
N ILE A 136 4.81 -12.36 -17.43
CA ILE A 136 6.25 -12.63 -17.60
C ILE A 136 6.70 -12.20 -19.00
N GLU A 137 5.89 -12.43 -20.03
CA GLU A 137 6.14 -11.98 -21.40
C GLU A 137 6.24 -10.44 -21.48
N LEU A 138 5.28 -9.72 -20.88
CA LEU A 138 5.29 -8.26 -20.81
C LEU A 138 6.51 -7.73 -20.05
N TYR A 139 6.90 -8.40 -18.96
CA TYR A 139 8.10 -8.06 -18.22
C TYR A 139 9.36 -8.26 -19.06
N SER A 140 9.48 -9.38 -19.78
CA SER A 140 10.56 -9.62 -20.74
C SER A 140 10.69 -8.48 -21.74
N LYS A 141 9.55 -7.95 -22.23
CA LYS A 141 9.51 -6.80 -23.15
C LYS A 141 9.91 -5.45 -22.50
N LYS A 142 10.03 -5.35 -21.18
CA LYS A 142 10.38 -4.11 -20.47
C LYS A 142 11.64 -4.26 -19.60
N SER A 143 12.23 -5.45 -19.58
CA SER A 143 13.36 -5.79 -18.72
C SER A 143 14.67 -5.17 -19.20
N ARG A 144 15.49 -4.72 -18.25
CA ARG A 144 16.87 -4.27 -18.52
C ARG A 144 17.84 -5.43 -18.71
N SER A 145 17.46 -6.64 -18.30
CA SER A 145 18.30 -7.84 -18.36
C SER A 145 18.17 -8.63 -19.67
N ARG A 146 17.57 -8.05 -20.72
CA ARG A 146 17.34 -8.71 -22.01
C ARG A 146 18.59 -9.26 -22.70
N GLY A 147 19.75 -8.67 -22.42
CA GLY A 147 21.04 -9.15 -22.95
C GLY A 147 21.71 -10.23 -22.09
N ILE A 148 21.19 -10.51 -20.89
CA ILE A 148 21.80 -11.43 -19.91
C ILE A 148 20.95 -12.69 -19.76
N VAL A 149 19.63 -12.56 -19.83
CA VAL A 149 18.67 -13.64 -19.62
C VAL A 149 17.99 -13.99 -20.94
N ASP A 150 18.01 -15.28 -21.31
CA ASP A 150 17.26 -15.81 -22.45
C ASP A 150 15.78 -15.99 -22.08
N PHE A 151 15.02 -14.90 -22.18
CA PHE A 151 13.60 -14.89 -21.89
C PHE A 151 12.78 -15.73 -22.88
N THR A 152 13.24 -15.90 -24.12
CA THR A 152 12.52 -16.69 -25.14
C THR A 152 12.51 -18.16 -24.72
N ARG A 153 13.69 -18.68 -24.34
CA ARG A 153 13.81 -20.02 -23.80
C ARG A 153 13.02 -20.19 -22.50
N LEU A 154 13.11 -19.20 -21.59
CA LEU A 154 12.36 -19.23 -20.33
C LEU A 154 10.84 -19.33 -20.55
N LEU A 155 10.28 -18.52 -21.45
CA LEU A 155 8.84 -18.51 -21.74
C LEU A 155 8.35 -19.81 -22.37
N ASN A 156 9.19 -20.49 -23.17
CA ASN A 156 8.87 -21.80 -23.73
C ASN A 156 8.92 -22.92 -22.68
N GLU A 157 9.83 -22.81 -21.70
CA GLU A 157 9.92 -23.76 -20.58
C GLU A 157 8.76 -23.58 -19.58
N LEU A 158 8.25 -22.36 -19.45
CA LEU A 158 7.04 -22.07 -18.67
C LEU A 158 5.80 -22.53 -19.46
N LYS A 159 5.27 -23.70 -19.10
CA LYS A 159 4.10 -24.30 -19.74
C LYS A 159 2.86 -23.41 -19.64
N VAL A 160 2.40 -22.87 -20.76
CA VAL A 160 1.04 -22.31 -20.86
C VAL A 160 0.06 -23.45 -20.59
N SER A 161 -0.88 -23.25 -19.67
CA SER A 161 -1.94 -24.22 -19.41
C SER A 161 -2.90 -24.24 -20.61
N ASP A 162 -3.26 -25.40 -21.16
CA ASP A 162 -4.26 -25.52 -22.25
C ASP A 162 -5.71 -25.19 -21.82
N TYR A 163 -5.88 -24.67 -20.61
CA TYR A 163 -7.14 -24.18 -20.08
C TYR A 163 -7.33 -22.73 -20.51
N GLU A 164 -8.57 -22.37 -20.89
CA GLU A 164 -8.97 -21.02 -21.35
C GLU A 164 -8.19 -19.92 -20.62
N GLN A 165 -7.66 -18.95 -21.38
CA GLN A 165 -6.93 -17.80 -20.84
C GLN A 165 -7.67 -17.23 -19.63
N VAL A 166 -7.21 -17.59 -18.43
CA VAL A 166 -7.72 -16.99 -17.20
C VAL A 166 -7.09 -15.61 -17.15
N GLU A 167 -7.70 -14.65 -17.84
CA GLU A 167 -7.66 -13.29 -17.35
C GLU A 167 -8.14 -13.37 -15.90
N PHE A 168 -7.39 -12.78 -14.96
CA PHE A 168 -7.91 -12.57 -13.62
C PHE A 168 -9.11 -11.64 -13.78
N LYS A 169 -10.30 -12.21 -14.07
CA LYS A 169 -11.56 -11.48 -14.09
C LYS A 169 -11.74 -10.92 -12.70
N GLU A 170 -12.10 -9.64 -12.64
CA GLU A 170 -12.71 -9.09 -11.44
C GLU A 170 -13.83 -10.07 -11.04
N ILE A 171 -13.72 -10.63 -9.83
CA ILE A 171 -14.85 -11.35 -9.26
C ILE A 171 -15.95 -10.29 -9.13
N ASP A 172 -17.04 -10.50 -9.87
CA ASP A 172 -18.23 -9.67 -9.88
C ASP A 172 -18.60 -9.27 -8.45
N LYS A 173 -18.50 -7.97 -8.17
CA LYS A 173 -18.92 -7.33 -6.91
C LYS A 173 -20.44 -7.19 -6.82
N GLU A 174 -21.22 -8.20 -7.23
CA GLU A 174 -22.68 -8.13 -7.08
C GLU A 174 -23.34 -9.37 -6.47
N LYS A 175 -23.98 -9.09 -5.32
CA LYS A 175 -25.09 -9.79 -4.66
C LYS A 175 -24.76 -10.92 -3.68
N SER A 176 -24.55 -10.49 -2.43
CA SER A 176 -25.34 -11.02 -1.33
C SER A 176 -25.91 -9.85 -0.51
N PRO A 177 -27.26 -9.71 -0.39
CA PRO A 177 -27.87 -8.70 0.47
C PRO A 177 -27.70 -9.17 1.92
N ASN A 178 -27.35 -8.25 2.81
CA ASN A 178 -27.00 -8.50 4.22
C ASN A 178 -25.66 -9.15 4.48
N CYS A 179 -24.58 -8.47 4.11
CA CYS A 179 -23.29 -8.63 4.78
C CYS A 179 -22.54 -7.29 4.72
N ARG A 180 -22.70 -6.46 5.75
CA ARG A 180 -21.76 -5.36 6.04
C ARG A 180 -20.40 -5.99 6.36
N PHE A 181 -19.46 -5.95 5.43
CA PHE A 181 -18.06 -6.29 5.72
C PHE A 181 -17.16 -5.09 5.51
N TYR A 182 -16.48 -4.77 6.61
CA TYR A 182 -15.37 -3.84 6.76
C TYR A 182 -14.21 -4.27 5.85
N GLU A 183 -13.67 -3.35 5.05
CA GLU A 183 -12.42 -3.55 4.32
C GLU A 183 -11.24 -3.56 5.32
N GLU A 184 -10.38 -4.58 5.26
CA GLU A 184 -9.14 -4.61 6.03
C GLU A 184 -8.21 -3.48 5.56
N SER A 185 -8.14 -2.45 6.40
CA SER A 185 -7.28 -1.26 6.28
C SER A 185 -5.82 -1.61 6.04
N LYS A 186 -5.20 -0.90 5.09
CA LYS A 186 -3.74 -0.80 4.98
C LYS A 186 -3.23 -0.07 6.23
N THR A 187 -2.87 -0.80 7.29
CA THR A 187 -2.34 -0.19 8.53
C THR A 187 -0.88 0.26 8.34
N GLY A 188 -0.67 1.27 7.50
CA GLY A 188 0.57 2.02 7.37
C GLY A 188 0.41 3.43 7.97
N ILE A 189 1.39 3.89 8.74
CA ILE A 189 1.45 5.29 9.16
C ILE A 189 1.77 6.14 7.95
N GLN A 190 0.98 7.19 7.74
CA GLN A 190 1.29 8.24 6.77
C GLN A 190 1.66 9.50 7.54
N ILE A 191 2.77 10.14 7.19
CA ILE A 191 3.16 11.43 7.78
C ILE A 191 2.68 12.50 6.81
N PHE A 192 1.71 13.29 7.23
CA PHE A 192 1.28 14.48 6.51
C PHE A 192 2.24 15.62 6.85
N LYS A 193 2.90 16.19 5.84
CA LYS A 193 3.81 17.32 6.00
C LYS A 193 3.24 18.54 5.29
N ASN A 194 3.12 19.65 6.00
CA ASN A 194 2.79 20.94 5.40
C ASN A 194 3.78 22.01 5.90
N PRO A 195 4.36 22.83 5.00
CA PRO A 195 5.29 23.89 5.40
C PRO A 195 4.71 24.89 6.42
N GLU A 196 3.40 25.15 6.37
CA GLU A 196 2.72 26.08 7.28
C GLU A 196 2.18 25.41 8.55
N PHE A 197 1.79 24.13 8.45
CA PHE A 197 1.08 23.41 9.52
C PHE A 197 1.89 22.25 10.13
N GLY A 198 3.17 22.11 9.79
CA GLY A 198 4.06 21.12 10.40
C GLY A 198 3.77 19.67 9.98
N GLU A 199 4.19 18.73 10.83
CA GLU A 199 4.08 17.28 10.58
C GLU A 199 3.01 16.65 11.47
N ILE A 200 2.07 15.94 10.86
CA ILE A 200 0.98 15.25 11.55
C ILE A 200 1.04 13.77 11.19
N ARG A 201 1.04 12.90 12.20
CA ARG A 201 0.95 11.45 12.00
C ARG A 201 -0.51 11.05 11.75
N VAL A 202 -0.72 10.30 10.69
CA VAL A 202 -2.00 9.77 10.24
C VAL A 202 -1.95 8.25 10.23
N VAL A 203 -3.04 7.65 10.66
CA VAL A 203 -3.27 6.22 10.75
C VAL A 203 -4.54 5.90 9.99
N GLU A 204 -4.50 4.87 9.16
CA GLU A 204 -5.70 4.37 8.49
C GLU A 204 -6.38 3.33 9.39
N ILE A 205 -7.63 3.60 9.82
CA ILE A 205 -8.45 2.66 10.60
C ILE A 205 -9.77 2.52 9.85
N SER A 206 -10.15 1.29 9.49
CA SER A 206 -11.40 1.03 8.76
C SER A 206 -11.56 1.85 7.46
N ASN A 207 -10.46 2.06 6.72
CA ASN A 207 -10.39 2.86 5.50
C ASN A 207 -10.69 4.37 5.70
N GLU A 208 -10.68 4.84 6.94
CA GLU A 208 -10.80 6.25 7.29
C GLU A 208 -9.49 6.79 7.89
N PRO A 209 -9.12 8.05 7.60
CA PRO A 209 -7.94 8.67 8.18
C PRO A 209 -8.21 9.10 9.64
N TYR A 210 -7.38 8.58 10.54
CA TYR A 210 -7.31 8.97 11.94
C TYR A 210 -6.01 9.73 12.20
N PHE A 211 -6.12 10.87 12.87
CA PHE A 211 -5.03 11.78 13.16
C PHE A 211 -4.60 11.65 14.61
N VAL A 212 -3.29 11.72 14.87
CA VAL A 212 -2.82 11.74 16.26
C VAL A 212 -3.19 13.07 16.91
N GLY A 213 -4.14 13.06 17.84
CA GLY A 213 -4.71 14.29 18.41
C GLY A 213 -3.67 15.15 19.13
N LYS A 214 -2.63 14.54 19.71
CA LYS A 214 -1.50 15.27 20.30
C LYS A 214 -0.76 16.13 19.27
N ASP A 215 -0.50 15.57 18.09
CA ASP A 215 0.27 16.26 17.04
C ASP A 215 -0.55 17.42 16.50
N VAL A 216 -1.84 17.20 16.25
CA VAL A 216 -2.78 18.23 15.80
C VAL A 216 -2.85 19.37 16.82
N ALA A 217 -3.04 19.07 18.11
CA ALA A 217 -3.10 20.09 19.14
C ALA A 217 -1.77 20.86 19.28
N THR A 218 -0.63 20.18 19.10
CA THR A 218 0.70 20.81 19.13
C THR A 218 0.88 21.77 17.95
N VAL A 219 0.50 21.34 16.75
CA VAL A 219 0.54 22.16 15.52
C VAL A 219 -0.32 23.41 15.65
N LEU A 220 -1.50 23.29 16.25
CA LEU A 220 -2.39 24.43 16.47
C LEU A 220 -1.85 25.42 17.52
N GLY A 221 -0.90 24.98 18.36
CA GLY A 221 -0.24 25.80 19.38
C GLY A 221 -0.82 25.64 20.79
N TYR A 222 -1.52 24.55 21.09
CA TYR A 222 -2.02 24.28 22.43
C TYR A 222 -0.89 23.86 23.38
N VAL A 223 -0.81 24.53 24.54
CA VAL A 223 0.11 24.14 25.62
C VAL A 223 -0.37 22.84 26.27
N ASP A 224 -1.66 22.76 26.62
CA ASP A 224 -2.29 21.52 27.07
C ASP A 224 -2.96 20.77 25.92
N THR A 225 -2.15 19.98 25.22
CA THR A 225 -2.62 19.11 24.12
C THR A 225 -3.69 18.10 24.55
N LYS A 226 -3.67 17.61 25.80
CA LYS A 226 -4.60 16.59 26.28
C LYS A 226 -5.94 17.22 26.64
N GLY A 227 -5.91 18.36 27.32
CA GLY A 227 -7.10 19.17 27.59
C GLY A 227 -7.77 19.62 26.30
N ALA A 228 -7.00 20.10 25.32
CA ALA A 228 -7.53 20.53 24.03
C ALA A 228 -8.34 19.44 23.32
N VAL A 229 -7.80 18.21 23.22
CA VAL A 229 -8.54 17.09 22.59
C VAL A 229 -9.74 16.68 23.45
N ARG A 230 -9.63 16.69 24.77
CA ARG A 230 -10.74 16.32 25.66
C ARG A 230 -11.90 17.31 25.57
N ASP A 231 -11.61 18.60 25.54
CA ASP A 231 -12.58 19.68 25.71
C ASP A 231 -13.20 20.14 24.37
N HIS A 232 -12.60 19.74 23.24
CA HIS A 232 -13.00 20.21 21.91
C HIS A 232 -13.29 19.09 20.90
N VAL A 233 -13.15 17.83 21.30
CA VAL A 233 -13.48 16.67 20.47
C VAL A 233 -14.45 15.78 21.22
N ASP A 234 -15.57 15.47 20.56
CA ASP A 234 -16.60 14.60 21.11
C ASP A 234 -16.07 13.18 21.32
N ASP A 235 -16.69 12.45 22.25
CA ASP A 235 -16.24 11.09 22.60
C ASP A 235 -16.39 10.10 21.43
N GLU A 236 -17.35 10.34 20.53
CA GLU A 236 -17.59 9.51 19.33
C GLU A 236 -16.49 9.68 18.28
N ASP A 237 -15.81 10.83 18.28
CA ASP A 237 -14.81 11.22 17.29
C ASP A 237 -13.36 10.94 17.74
N LYS A 238 -13.17 10.36 18.92
CA LYS A 238 -11.85 10.05 19.47
C LYS A 238 -11.74 8.60 19.94
N THR A 239 -10.62 7.97 19.56
CA THR A 239 -10.33 6.56 19.87
C THR A 239 -8.96 6.45 20.52
N ILE A 240 -8.83 5.55 21.50
CA ILE A 240 -7.54 5.26 22.14
C ILE A 240 -6.95 4.00 21.52
N ILE A 241 -5.82 4.15 20.84
CA ILE A 241 -5.05 3.02 20.31
C ILE A 241 -4.11 2.52 21.39
N GLN A 242 -4.20 1.24 21.72
CA GLN A 242 -3.33 0.58 22.69
C GLN A 242 -2.08 -0.02 22.03
N LYS A 243 -1.04 -0.22 22.85
CA LYS A 243 0.23 -0.78 22.42
C LYS A 243 0.04 -2.16 21.78
N GLY A 244 0.51 -2.31 20.54
CA GLY A 244 0.41 -3.57 19.78
C GLY A 244 -0.78 -3.67 18.83
N GLN A 245 -1.74 -2.73 18.87
CA GLN A 245 -2.81 -2.66 17.87
C GLN A 245 -2.31 -2.18 16.51
N ILE A 246 -1.26 -1.35 16.51
CA ILE A 246 -0.61 -0.86 15.30
C ILE A 246 0.88 -1.08 15.43
N ALA A 247 1.41 -2.01 14.66
CA ALA A 247 2.79 -2.50 14.78
C ALA A 247 3.86 -1.43 14.47
N THR A 248 3.47 -0.35 13.79
CA THR A 248 4.36 0.71 13.30
C THR A 248 4.44 1.94 14.20
N LEU A 249 3.49 2.14 15.13
CA LEU A 249 3.48 3.30 16.02
C LEU A 249 4.18 2.98 17.34
N GLU A 250 5.08 3.86 17.78
CA GLU A 250 5.53 3.88 19.18
C GLU A 250 4.40 4.38 20.08
N ILE A 251 3.57 3.45 20.52
CA ILE A 251 2.43 3.72 21.39
C ILE A 251 2.91 3.65 22.85
N PRO A 252 2.76 4.72 23.64
CA PRO A 252 3.03 4.69 25.07
C PRO A 252 2.18 3.62 25.77
N ASN A 253 2.64 3.07 26.90
CA ASN A 253 1.87 2.07 27.65
C ASN A 253 0.46 2.55 28.07
N ARG A 254 0.24 3.87 28.12
CA ARG A 254 -1.05 4.52 28.42
C ARG A 254 -2.01 4.66 27.22
N GLY A 255 -1.60 4.22 26.03
CA GLY A 255 -2.33 4.41 24.78
C GLY A 255 -2.08 5.76 24.10
N LEU A 256 -2.47 5.86 22.84
CA LEU A 256 -2.38 7.06 21.99
C LEU A 256 -3.78 7.47 21.55
N THR A 257 -4.19 8.70 21.86
CA THR A 257 -5.47 9.24 21.39
C THR A 257 -5.36 9.66 19.93
N VAL A 258 -6.17 9.04 19.10
CA VAL A 258 -6.39 9.45 17.71
C VAL A 258 -7.79 10.02 17.55
N ILE A 259 -7.96 10.91 16.59
CA ILE A 259 -9.22 11.57 16.26
C ILE A 259 -9.54 11.31 14.79
N ASN A 260 -10.80 11.07 14.46
CA ASN A 260 -11.24 10.96 13.07
C ASN A 260 -11.26 12.37 12.40
N GLU A 261 -11.65 12.43 11.13
CA GLU A 261 -11.73 13.70 10.40
C GLU A 261 -12.78 14.67 11.00
N SER A 262 -13.91 14.16 11.50
CA SER A 262 -14.91 14.97 12.21
C SER A 262 -14.30 15.65 13.45
N GLY A 263 -13.63 14.89 14.31
CA GLY A 263 -12.96 15.38 15.51
C GLY A 263 -11.81 16.35 15.21
N LEU A 264 -11.09 16.13 14.11
CA LEU A 264 -10.10 17.09 13.61
C LEU A 264 -10.75 18.45 13.32
N TYR A 265 -11.85 18.46 12.58
CA TYR A 265 -12.57 19.70 12.28
C TYR A 265 -13.18 20.33 13.54
N SER A 266 -13.77 19.54 14.44
CA SER A 266 -14.31 20.04 15.72
C SER A 266 -13.24 20.76 16.53
N LEU A 267 -12.03 20.19 16.62
CA LEU A 267 -10.89 20.81 17.31
C LEU A 267 -10.45 22.12 16.64
N ILE A 268 -10.35 22.15 15.31
CA ILE A 268 -9.92 23.35 14.57
C ILE A 268 -10.99 24.44 14.64
N LEU A 269 -12.27 24.09 14.46
CA LEU A 269 -13.38 25.01 14.41
C LEU A 269 -13.64 25.67 15.77
N SER A 270 -13.48 24.93 16.86
CA SER A 270 -13.62 25.45 18.23
C SER A 270 -12.40 26.27 18.70
N SER A 271 -11.20 25.99 18.17
CA SER A 271 -9.96 26.64 18.62
C SER A 271 -9.90 28.13 18.34
N LYS A 272 -9.43 28.93 19.31
CA LYS A 272 -9.23 30.39 19.14
C LYS A 272 -7.79 30.77 18.75
N LEU A 273 -6.92 29.78 18.58
CA LEU A 273 -5.49 30.00 18.29
C LEU A 273 -5.26 30.55 16.88
N PRO A 274 -4.16 31.30 16.66
CA PRO A 274 -3.87 31.92 15.37
C PRO A 274 -3.72 30.90 14.24
N GLY A 275 -3.12 29.73 14.51
CA GLY A 275 -3.01 28.64 13.52
C GLY A 275 -4.37 28.12 13.07
N ALA A 276 -5.27 27.88 14.02
CA ALA A 276 -6.65 27.46 13.74
C ALA A 276 -7.45 28.52 12.97
N LYS A 277 -7.27 29.81 13.28
CA LYS A 277 -7.93 30.91 12.57
C LYS A 277 -7.50 30.99 11.10
N LYS A 278 -6.20 30.80 10.81
CA LYS A 278 -5.69 30.76 9.43
C LYS A 278 -6.32 29.60 8.65
N PHE A 279 -6.29 28.40 9.20
CA PHE A 279 -6.90 27.22 8.57
C PHE A 279 -8.40 27.41 8.33
N LYS A 280 -9.14 27.90 9.34
CA LYS A 280 -10.55 28.24 9.19
C LYS A 280 -10.80 29.21 8.05
N ARG A 281 -10.02 30.29 7.97
CA ARG A 281 -10.16 31.29 6.93
C ARG A 281 -9.89 30.71 5.56
N TRP A 282 -8.85 29.88 5.44
CA TRP A 282 -8.50 29.18 4.21
C TRP A 282 -9.62 28.25 3.74
N VAL A 283 -10.11 27.36 4.62
CA VAL A 283 -11.23 26.46 4.30
C VAL A 283 -12.49 27.22 3.90
N THR A 284 -12.86 28.25 4.67
CA THR A 284 -14.12 29.00 4.45
C THR A 284 -14.07 29.98 3.28
N SER A 285 -12.91 30.54 2.95
CA SER A 285 -12.78 31.55 1.89
C SER A 285 -12.35 30.96 0.56
N GLU A 286 -11.59 29.86 0.57
CA GLU A 286 -11.05 29.25 -0.65
C GLU A 286 -11.68 27.90 -0.93
N ILE A 287 -11.55 26.94 0.00
CA ILE A 287 -11.91 25.54 -0.28
C ILE A 287 -13.42 25.37 -0.47
N LEU A 288 -14.23 25.74 0.53
CA LEU A 288 -15.69 25.56 0.47
C LEU A 288 -16.31 26.34 -0.70
N PRO A 289 -15.92 27.60 -0.97
CA PRO A 289 -16.42 28.31 -2.15
C PRO A 289 -16.00 27.65 -3.46
N THR A 290 -14.79 27.10 -3.54
CA THR A 290 -14.32 26.35 -4.71
C THR A 290 -15.18 25.12 -4.91
N ILE A 291 -15.29 24.24 -3.90
CA ILE A 291 -16.11 23.02 -3.96
C ILE A 291 -17.56 23.35 -4.34
N ARG A 292 -18.17 24.40 -3.75
CA ARG A 292 -19.53 24.81 -4.08
C ARG A 292 -19.68 25.23 -5.55
N LYS A 293 -18.68 25.90 -6.12
CA LYS A 293 -18.70 26.39 -7.51
C LYS A 293 -18.37 25.31 -8.52
N THR A 294 -17.42 24.43 -8.21
CA THR A 294 -16.83 23.45 -9.16
C THR A 294 -17.31 22.01 -8.93
N GLY A 295 -17.98 21.74 -7.81
CA GLY A 295 -18.37 20.39 -7.39
C GLY A 295 -17.23 19.56 -6.78
N GLY A 296 -16.01 20.10 -6.69
CA GLY A 296 -14.86 19.39 -6.13
C GLY A 296 -13.60 20.24 -6.01
N TYR A 297 -12.69 19.85 -5.11
CA TYR A 297 -11.38 20.49 -4.92
C TYR A 297 -10.30 19.49 -5.30
N VAL A 298 -9.63 19.70 -6.44
CA VAL A 298 -8.55 18.81 -6.89
C VAL A 298 -7.41 19.62 -7.47
N ASP A 299 -6.22 19.40 -6.91
CA ASP A 299 -4.96 20.06 -7.30
C ASP A 299 -4.25 19.37 -8.48
N ASN A 300 -4.73 18.19 -8.90
CA ASN A 300 -4.14 17.38 -9.95
C ASN A 300 -5.21 16.90 -10.97
N SER A 301 -5.05 17.30 -12.23
CA SER A 301 -5.94 16.98 -13.35
C SER A 301 -6.11 15.47 -13.58
N GLU A 302 -5.06 14.68 -13.43
CA GLU A 302 -5.13 13.22 -13.56
C GLU A 302 -5.96 12.59 -12.43
N LYS A 303 -5.74 13.02 -11.18
CA LYS A 303 -6.53 12.55 -10.03
C LYS A 303 -7.99 12.96 -10.14
N PHE A 304 -8.27 14.16 -10.65
CA PHE A 304 -9.62 14.64 -10.89
C PHE A 304 -10.35 13.73 -11.89
N VAL A 305 -9.72 13.48 -13.05
CA VAL A 305 -10.34 12.67 -14.09
C VAL A 305 -10.52 11.22 -13.65
N ASN A 306 -9.55 10.65 -12.94
CA ASN A 306 -9.64 9.27 -12.48
C ASN A 306 -10.69 9.07 -11.37
N ASN A 307 -10.85 10.03 -10.46
CA ASN A 307 -11.79 9.89 -9.34
C ASN A 307 -13.24 10.23 -9.75
N TYR A 308 -13.45 11.28 -10.52
CA TYR A 308 -14.79 11.76 -10.86
C TYR A 308 -15.35 11.16 -12.16
N PHE A 309 -14.47 10.67 -13.05
CA PHE A 309 -14.85 10.10 -14.35
C PHE A 309 -14.30 8.68 -14.52
N SER A 310 -14.28 7.92 -13.43
CA SER A 310 -13.78 6.54 -13.39
C SER A 310 -14.48 5.62 -14.39
N SER A 311 -15.75 5.90 -14.70
CA SER A 311 -16.61 5.16 -15.64
C SER A 311 -16.31 5.40 -17.12
N PHE A 312 -15.52 6.41 -17.46
CA PHE A 312 -15.16 6.69 -18.86
C PHE A 312 -13.99 5.85 -19.35
N SER A 313 -13.95 5.60 -20.66
CA SER A 313 -12.86 4.87 -21.29
C SER A 313 -11.53 5.60 -21.11
N LEU A 314 -10.42 4.84 -21.09
CA LEU A 314 -9.08 5.40 -20.89
C LEU A 314 -8.72 6.47 -21.92
N GLU A 315 -9.18 6.32 -23.15
CA GLU A 315 -8.96 7.28 -24.24
C GLU A 315 -9.67 8.60 -23.98
N VAL A 316 -10.93 8.54 -23.53
CA VAL A 316 -11.72 9.73 -23.18
C VAL A 316 -11.12 10.44 -21.95
N ARG A 317 -10.67 9.68 -20.95
CA ARG A 317 -9.96 10.28 -19.80
C ARG A 317 -8.68 11.00 -20.21
N LYS A 318 -7.87 10.40 -21.10
CA LYS A 318 -6.63 11.01 -21.60
C LYS A 318 -6.89 12.28 -22.41
N THR A 319 -7.92 12.31 -23.25
CA THR A 319 -8.27 13.51 -24.01
C THR A 319 -8.77 14.62 -23.07
N MET A 320 -9.55 14.29 -22.05
CA MET A 320 -9.99 15.23 -21.01
C MET A 320 -8.82 15.84 -20.24
N ILE A 321 -7.85 15.02 -19.81
CA ILE A 321 -6.64 15.51 -19.14
C ILE A 321 -5.88 16.48 -20.05
N ASN A 322 -5.63 16.09 -21.30
CA ASN A 322 -4.92 16.93 -22.27
C ASN A 322 -5.66 18.25 -22.60
N ASP A 323 -7.00 18.25 -22.60
CA ASP A 323 -7.79 19.46 -22.80
C ASP A 323 -7.74 20.38 -21.58
N LEU A 324 -7.86 19.82 -20.38
CA LEU A 324 -7.72 20.56 -19.12
C LEU A 324 -6.32 21.20 -19.00
N GLU A 325 -5.27 20.46 -19.34
CA GLU A 325 -3.90 21.00 -19.32
C GLU A 325 -3.69 22.11 -20.35
N ARG A 326 -4.33 22.02 -21.52
CA ARG A 326 -4.28 23.08 -22.53
C ARG A 326 -4.98 24.34 -22.04
N LYS A 327 -6.18 24.20 -21.46
CA LYS A 327 -6.93 25.32 -20.87
C LYS A 327 -6.18 25.95 -19.70
N ASN A 328 -5.58 25.14 -18.83
CA ASN A 328 -4.78 25.65 -17.73
C ASN A 328 -3.55 26.42 -18.24
N ARG A 329 -2.88 25.92 -19.30
CA ARG A 329 -1.77 26.66 -19.94
C ARG A 329 -2.21 27.99 -20.53
N SER A 330 -3.34 28.04 -21.24
CA SER A 330 -3.84 29.30 -21.80
C SER A 330 -4.21 30.30 -20.71
N LEU A 331 -4.87 29.84 -19.64
CA LEU A 331 -5.22 30.69 -18.48
C LEU A 331 -3.98 31.22 -17.78
N LEU A 332 -2.91 30.43 -17.68
CA LEU A 332 -1.65 30.86 -17.06
C LEU A 332 -0.98 31.99 -17.88
N ILE A 333 -1.00 31.87 -19.20
CA ILE A 333 -0.50 32.91 -20.11
C ILE A 333 -1.32 34.19 -19.98
N GLU A 334 -2.64 34.07 -19.90
CA GLU A 334 -3.54 35.22 -19.73
C GLU A 334 -3.31 35.89 -18.38
N LYS A 335 -3.17 35.11 -17.30
CA LYS A 335 -2.82 35.63 -15.97
C LYS A 335 -1.50 36.40 -15.99
N ASP A 336 -0.44 35.86 -16.59
CA ASP A 336 0.86 36.54 -16.69
C ASP A 336 0.77 37.87 -17.47
N ARG A 337 -0.07 37.94 -18.50
CA ARG A 337 -0.35 39.20 -19.22
C ARG A 337 -1.02 40.22 -18.31
N VAL A 338 -2.02 39.80 -17.54
CA VAL A 338 -2.74 40.68 -16.61
C VAL A 338 -1.81 41.17 -15.50
N ASP A 339 -1.01 40.28 -14.91
CA ASP A 339 -0.07 40.61 -13.83
C ASP A 339 0.99 41.63 -14.31
N LYS A 340 1.52 41.47 -15.53
CA LYS A 340 2.43 42.45 -16.15
C LYS A 340 1.76 43.81 -16.40
N ALA A 341 0.51 43.81 -16.87
CA ALA A 341 -0.24 45.05 -17.06
C ALA A 341 -0.49 45.76 -15.73
N LEU A 342 -0.78 45.01 -14.67
CA LEU A 342 -0.96 45.54 -13.32
C LEU A 342 0.33 46.17 -12.79
N LEU A 343 1.48 45.52 -13.01
CA LEU A 343 2.79 46.01 -12.59
C LEU A 343 3.15 47.33 -13.30
N ASN A 344 2.94 47.39 -14.62
CA ASN A 344 3.15 48.63 -15.38
C ASN A 344 2.26 49.76 -14.87
N ASN A 345 0.98 49.48 -14.56
CA ASN A 345 0.08 50.50 -14.03
C ASN A 345 0.52 50.99 -12.63
N LEU A 346 1.04 50.09 -11.78
CA LEU A 346 1.58 50.46 -10.46
C LEU A 346 2.84 51.33 -10.58
N ASP A 347 3.72 51.03 -11.54
CA ASP A 347 4.91 51.85 -11.80
C ASP A 347 4.55 53.25 -12.32
N ILE A 348 3.54 53.35 -13.18
CA ILE A 348 3.00 54.64 -13.65
C ILE A 348 2.42 55.44 -12.47
N ILE A 349 1.65 54.80 -11.58
CA ILE A 349 1.07 55.46 -10.40
C ILE A 349 2.18 56.01 -9.49
N LYS A 350 3.23 55.22 -9.21
CA LYS A 350 4.38 55.68 -8.42
C LYS A 350 5.10 56.86 -9.06
N GLN A 351 5.31 56.84 -10.37
CA GLN A 351 5.93 57.96 -11.08
C GLN A 351 5.08 59.24 -10.96
N ILE A 352 3.75 59.11 -11.04
CA ILE A 352 2.83 60.25 -10.86
C ILE A 352 2.92 60.79 -9.43
N GLU A 353 2.93 59.92 -8.41
CA GLU A 353 3.08 60.29 -7.01
C GLU A 353 4.44 60.94 -6.68
N GLU A 354 5.52 60.56 -7.36
CA GLU A 354 6.85 61.18 -7.20
C GLU A 354 6.97 62.54 -7.93
N THR A 355 6.13 62.80 -8.92
CA THR A 355 6.11 64.09 -9.66
C THR A 355 5.15 65.14 -9.11
N LEU A 356 4.26 64.76 -8.18
CA LEU A 356 3.35 65.64 -7.44
C LEU A 356 3.99 66.05 -6.10
#